data_AF-A0A226E2V2-F1
#
_entry.id   AF-A0A226E2V2-F1
#
_cell.length_a   1.000
_cell.length_b   1.000
_cell.length_c   1.000
_cell.angle_alpha   90.00
_cell.angle_beta   90.00
_cell.angle_gamma   90.00
#
_symmetry.space_group_name_H-M   'P 1'
#
loop_
_entity.id
_entity.type
_entity.pdbx_description
1 polymer ?
#
loop_
_entity_poly.entity_id
_entity_poly.type
_entity_poly.pdbx_seq_one_letter_code
_entity_poly.pdbx_strand_id
1 'polypeptide(L)'
;MTKFCGAVVLLTFLLSCSPIKGYRVQIQTNVSASGEITISCQHGDKECAGNRLHSCALHVLHYKLSTKFICCMESSKDFDKAGPECAKKLHIDFKALKTCADSSEGNYLHYLNGVQTSKLDPPHEWVPWILFNSKYNKDDMAKAQDDLVSVLCEYLADPKPRECNEIF
;
A
#
# COMPACT_ATOMS: atom_id res chain seq x y z
N MET A 1 -9.71 1.51 -21.03
CA MET A 1 -8.58 0.59 -20.80
C MET A 1 -7.41 1.39 -20.25
N THR A 2 -7.41 1.64 -18.94
CA THR A 2 -6.45 2.46 -18.17
C THR A 2 -6.92 2.41 -16.70
N LYS A 3 -6.15 2.26 -15.60
CA LYS A 3 -4.72 2.06 -15.30
C LYS A 3 -4.52 2.24 -13.75
N PHE A 4 -3.75 1.33 -13.09
CA PHE A 4 -2.85 1.49 -11.90
C PHE A 4 -3.20 1.35 -10.39
N CYS A 5 -2.57 0.31 -9.79
CA CYS A 5 -2.00 0.01 -8.44
C CYS A 5 -2.65 0.40 -7.08
N GLY A 6 -2.41 -0.46 -6.08
CA GLY A 6 -3.04 -0.46 -4.76
C GLY A 6 -2.46 -1.62 -3.93
N ALA A 7 -1.77 -1.26 -2.85
CA ALA A 7 -0.91 -2.15 -2.09
C ALA A 7 -1.67 -3.13 -1.18
N VAL A 8 -1.38 -4.43 -1.28
CA VAL A 8 -1.49 -5.38 -0.16
C VAL A 8 -0.10 -5.51 0.42
N VAL A 9 0.33 -4.55 1.26
CA VAL A 9 1.15 -4.70 2.50
C VAL A 9 1.11 -3.44 3.36
N LEU A 10 -0.09 -2.93 3.65
CA LEU A 10 -0.19 -1.70 4.44
C LEU A 10 -1.50 -1.67 5.24
N LEU A 11 -1.82 -2.80 5.85
CA LEU A 11 -3.02 -2.99 6.67
C LEU A 11 -2.95 -2.31 8.05
N THR A 12 -2.33 -1.14 8.12
CA THR A 12 -2.51 -0.20 9.24
C THR A 12 -2.54 1.27 8.83
N PHE A 13 -2.21 1.67 7.59
CA PHE A 13 -2.00 3.11 7.32
C PHE A 13 -2.56 3.68 6.01
N LEU A 14 -3.28 2.93 5.17
CA LEU A 14 -3.87 3.47 3.92
C LEU A 14 -5.37 3.80 4.03
N LEU A 15 -5.84 4.22 5.22
CA LEU A 15 -7.24 4.59 5.47
C LEU A 15 -7.68 5.93 4.84
N SER A 16 -6.83 6.63 4.07
CA SER A 16 -7.11 8.01 3.62
C SER A 16 -7.00 8.29 2.12
N CYS A 17 -6.92 7.27 1.27
CA CYS A 17 -6.88 7.47 -0.19
C CYS A 17 -8.27 7.19 -0.81
N SER A 18 -9.22 8.12 -0.75
CA SER A 18 -10.49 7.98 -1.48
C SER A 18 -10.37 8.40 -2.96
N PRO A 19 -11.05 7.73 -3.91
CA PRO A 19 -11.74 6.45 -3.78
C PRO A 19 -10.80 5.29 -4.10
N ILE A 20 -10.81 4.27 -3.23
CA ILE A 20 -9.99 3.06 -3.36
C ILE A 20 -10.54 2.24 -4.54
N LYS A 21 -10.06 2.51 -5.77
CA LYS A 21 -10.36 1.65 -6.92
C LYS A 21 -9.26 0.60 -7.08
N GLY A 22 -9.35 -0.51 -6.35
CA GLY A 22 -9.07 -1.86 -6.87
C GLY A 22 -7.75 -2.18 -7.59
N TYR A 23 -6.65 -2.58 -6.90
CA TYR A 23 -5.46 -3.13 -7.59
C TYR A 23 -4.62 -4.09 -6.75
N ARG A 24 -3.79 -4.90 -7.45
CA ARG A 24 -3.25 -6.20 -7.01
C ARG A 24 -1.75 -6.17 -6.78
N VAL A 25 -1.30 -6.41 -5.55
CA VAL A 25 0.09 -6.83 -5.30
C VAL A 25 0.13 -8.34 -5.26
N GLN A 26 0.22 -8.97 -6.43
CA GLN A 26 0.81 -10.31 -6.51
C GLN A 26 2.30 -10.12 -6.73
N ILE A 27 3.08 -10.38 -5.69
CA ILE A 27 4.53 -10.42 -5.84
C ILE A 27 4.99 -11.86 -5.72
N GLN A 28 5.76 -12.29 -6.72
CA GLN A 28 6.44 -13.56 -6.71
C GLN A 28 7.87 -13.30 -6.27
N THR A 29 8.21 -13.80 -5.08
CA THR A 29 9.56 -13.69 -4.52
C THR A 29 10.33 -14.97 -4.81
N ASN A 30 11.47 -14.84 -5.47
CA ASN A 30 12.43 -15.93 -5.64
C ASN A 30 13.72 -15.57 -4.90
N VAL A 31 14.18 -16.46 -4.03
CA VAL A 31 15.46 -16.33 -3.33
C VAL A 31 16.42 -17.35 -3.92
N SER A 32 17.52 -16.89 -4.52
CA SER A 32 18.53 -17.77 -5.10
C SER A 32 19.31 -18.51 -4.00
N ALA A 33 20.07 -19.54 -4.39
CA ALA A 33 20.95 -20.26 -3.48
C ALA A 33 22.06 -19.38 -2.86
N SER A 34 22.40 -18.26 -3.50
CA SER A 34 23.35 -17.27 -2.98
C SER A 34 22.69 -16.21 -2.08
N GLY A 35 21.38 -16.30 -1.84
CA GLY A 35 20.61 -15.34 -1.04
C GLY A 35 20.16 -14.09 -1.81
N GLU A 36 20.28 -14.08 -3.14
CA GLU A 36 19.79 -12.98 -3.97
C GLU A 36 18.27 -13.00 -4.04
N ILE A 37 17.65 -11.86 -3.75
CA ILE A 37 16.20 -11.70 -3.76
C ILE A 37 15.78 -11.09 -5.10
N THR A 38 15.02 -11.85 -5.87
CA THR A 38 14.35 -11.36 -7.08
C THR A 38 12.84 -11.29 -6.83
N ILE A 39 12.24 -10.16 -7.22
CA ILE A 39 10.81 -9.90 -7.04
C ILE A 39 10.20 -9.60 -8.40
N SER A 40 9.18 -10.36 -8.76
CA SER A 40 8.39 -10.14 -9.97
C SER A 40 7.00 -9.62 -9.60
N CYS A 41 6.55 -8.58 -10.30
CA CYS A 41 5.24 -7.98 -10.14
C CYS A 41 4.38 -8.22 -11.38
N GLN A 42 3.07 -8.36 -11.21
CA GLN A 42 2.16 -8.72 -12.29
C GLN A 42 2.09 -7.69 -13.44
N HIS A 43 2.38 -6.42 -13.15
CA HIS A 43 2.42 -5.32 -14.12
C HIS A 43 3.87 -4.92 -14.47
N GLY A 44 4.83 -5.81 -14.21
CA GLY A 44 6.23 -5.65 -14.56
C GLY A 44 7.00 -4.67 -13.68
N ASP A 45 8.18 -4.28 -14.15
CA ASP A 45 9.20 -3.61 -13.33
C ASP A 45 8.78 -2.24 -12.80
N LYS A 46 7.89 -1.54 -13.52
CA LYS A 46 7.36 -0.25 -13.08
C LYS A 46 6.60 -0.41 -11.77
N GLU A 47 5.67 -1.36 -11.69
CA GLU A 47 4.95 -1.66 -10.45
C GLU A 47 5.91 -2.03 -9.32
N CYS A 48 6.90 -2.89 -9.58
CA CYS A 48 7.91 -3.22 -8.58
C CYS A 48 8.69 -1.98 -8.09
N ALA A 49 9.04 -1.06 -8.99
CA ALA A 49 9.71 0.18 -8.62
C ALA A 49 8.82 1.09 -7.74
N GLY A 50 7.53 1.19 -8.07
CA GLY A 50 6.55 1.92 -7.26
C GLY A 50 6.37 1.30 -5.88
N ASN A 51 6.25 -0.02 -5.82
CA ASN A 51 6.11 -0.74 -4.55
C ASN A 51 7.35 -0.58 -3.66
N ARG A 52 8.57 -0.60 -4.21
CA ARG A 52 9.79 -0.28 -3.46
C ARG A 52 9.76 1.15 -2.95
N LEU A 53 9.33 2.11 -3.78
CA LEU A 53 9.24 3.51 -3.38
C LEU A 53 8.19 3.73 -2.27
N HIS A 54 7.05 3.05 -2.32
CA HIS A 54 6.05 3.04 -1.23
C HIS A 54 6.63 2.42 0.05
N SER A 55 7.33 1.29 -0.06
CA SER A 55 7.98 0.62 1.06
C SER A 55 9.01 1.54 1.74
N CYS A 56 9.81 2.25 0.94
CA CYS A 56 10.76 3.24 1.43
C CYS A 56 10.09 4.48 2.02
N ALA A 57 8.96 4.94 1.48
CA ALA A 57 8.21 6.04 2.06
C ALA A 57 7.73 5.71 3.48
N LEU A 58 7.25 4.48 3.73
CA LEU A 58 6.89 4.02 5.07
C LEU A 58 8.08 3.88 6.01
N HIS A 59 9.22 3.48 5.46
CA HIS A 59 10.44 3.28 6.24
C HIS A 59 11.08 4.60 6.66
N VAL A 60 11.16 5.57 5.74
CA VAL A 60 11.91 6.82 5.91
C VAL A 60 11.05 7.94 6.53
N LEU A 61 9.75 7.99 6.22
CA LEU A 61 8.88 9.09 6.63
C LEU A 61 8.02 8.71 7.83
N HIS A 62 7.60 9.72 8.59
CA HIS A 62 6.55 9.55 9.58
C HIS A 62 5.23 9.13 8.92
N TYR A 63 4.47 8.24 9.56
CA TYR A 63 3.29 7.57 8.98
C TYR A 63 2.28 8.52 8.30
N LYS A 64 2.01 9.69 8.89
CA LYS A 64 1.08 10.67 8.29
C LYS A 64 1.58 11.19 6.94
N LEU A 65 2.88 11.40 6.80
CA LEU A 65 3.47 11.95 5.59
C LEU A 65 3.67 10.86 4.54
N SER A 66 4.06 9.65 4.94
CA SER A 66 4.12 8.48 4.04
C SER A 66 2.75 8.17 3.44
N THR A 67 1.67 8.16 4.24
CA THR A 67 0.31 7.93 3.73
C THR A 67 -0.09 8.99 2.71
N LYS A 68 0.14 10.28 3.00
CA LYS A 68 -0.15 11.36 2.03
C LYS A 68 0.63 11.22 0.73
N PHE A 69 1.89 10.83 0.83
CA PHE A 69 2.76 10.61 -0.33
C PHE A 69 2.27 9.45 -1.19
N ILE A 70 1.97 8.31 -0.58
CA ILE A 70 1.44 7.14 -1.28
C ILE A 70 0.08 7.46 -1.92
N CYS A 71 -0.86 8.08 -1.20
CA CYS A 71 -2.15 8.48 -1.80
C CYS A 71 -1.98 9.42 -2.99
N CYS A 72 -1.04 10.36 -2.91
CA CYS A 72 -0.75 11.25 -4.03
C CYS A 72 -0.22 10.47 -5.24
N MET A 73 0.69 9.53 -5.02
CA MET A 73 1.25 8.72 -6.11
C MET A 73 0.19 7.85 -6.79
N GLU A 74 -0.63 7.14 -6.00
CA GLU A 74 -1.71 6.26 -6.50
C GLU A 74 -2.82 7.05 -7.22
N SER A 75 -2.95 8.35 -6.94
CA SER A 75 -3.89 9.23 -7.66
C SER A 75 -3.33 9.74 -9.00
N SER A 76 -2.05 9.51 -9.30
CA SER A 76 -1.42 10.00 -10.52
C SER A 76 -1.78 9.15 -11.74
N LYS A 77 -1.97 9.81 -12.89
CA LYS A 77 -2.09 9.13 -14.19
C LYS A 77 -0.74 8.85 -14.85
N ASP A 78 0.30 9.56 -14.41
CA ASP A 78 1.67 9.44 -14.90
C ASP A 78 2.53 8.79 -13.81
N PHE A 79 2.75 7.49 -13.96
CA PHE A 79 3.48 6.67 -13.01
C PHE A 79 4.93 7.13 -12.85
N ASP A 80 5.57 7.51 -13.94
CA ASP A 80 7.00 7.84 -13.95
C ASP A 80 7.27 9.18 -13.24
N LYS A 81 6.29 10.09 -13.23
CA LYS A 81 6.37 11.39 -12.56
C LYS A 81 5.75 11.45 -11.18
N ALA A 82 4.92 10.46 -10.82
CA ALA A 82 4.16 10.43 -9.57
C ALA A 82 5.04 10.69 -8.33
N GLY A 83 6.14 9.95 -8.19
CA GLY A 83 7.08 10.07 -7.07
C GLY A 83 7.63 11.49 -6.89
N PRO A 84 8.39 12.04 -7.86
CA PRO A 84 8.98 13.38 -7.72
C PRO A 84 7.93 14.49 -7.60
N GLU A 85 6.79 14.41 -8.31
CA GLU A 85 5.73 15.42 -8.23
C GLU A 85 5.05 15.42 -6.85
N CYS A 86 4.74 14.25 -6.31
CA CYS A 86 4.14 14.11 -4.98
C CYS A 86 5.10 14.51 -3.87
N ALA A 87 6.39 14.19 -4.01
CA ALA A 87 7.40 14.63 -3.06
C ALA A 87 7.52 16.15 -3.05
N LYS A 88 7.55 16.79 -4.24
CA LYS A 88 7.54 18.25 -4.36
C LYS A 88 6.29 18.87 -3.72
N LYS A 89 5.11 18.32 -3.99
CA LYS A 89 3.83 18.80 -3.46
C LYS A 89 3.76 18.73 -1.92
N LEU A 90 4.41 17.73 -1.33
CA LEU A 90 4.36 17.46 0.11
C LEU A 90 5.64 17.92 0.84
N HIS A 91 6.55 18.62 0.16
CA HIS A 91 7.83 19.08 0.71
C HIS A 91 8.68 17.94 1.29
N ILE A 92 8.70 16.79 0.62
CA ILE A 92 9.50 15.62 0.98
C ILE A 92 10.83 15.65 0.21
N ASP A 93 11.92 15.29 0.89
CA ASP A 93 13.18 15.00 0.20
C ASP A 93 13.05 13.72 -0.63
N PHE A 94 12.74 13.88 -1.91
CA PHE A 94 12.62 12.76 -2.83
C PHE A 94 13.91 11.97 -2.99
N LYS A 95 15.08 12.62 -2.82
CA LYS A 95 16.37 11.95 -3.01
C LYS A 95 16.55 10.86 -1.97
N ALA A 96 16.22 11.12 -0.71
CA ALA A 96 16.25 10.11 0.34
C ALA A 96 15.38 8.89 0.02
N LEU A 97 14.13 9.11 -0.45
CA LEU A 97 13.23 8.03 -0.83
C LEU A 97 13.76 7.23 -2.02
N LYS A 98 14.24 7.92 -3.05
CA LYS A 98 14.77 7.28 -4.26
C LYS A 98 16.03 6.48 -3.96
N THR A 99 16.93 7.00 -3.12
CA THR A 99 18.13 6.29 -2.68
C THR A 99 17.78 4.99 -1.97
N CYS A 100 16.80 5.00 -1.06
CA CYS A 100 16.30 3.76 -0.46
C CYS A 100 15.72 2.82 -1.52
N ALA A 101 14.84 3.31 -2.40
CA ALA A 101 14.11 2.49 -3.37
C ALA A 101 15.00 1.82 -4.44
N ASP A 102 16.13 2.44 -4.76
CA ASP A 102 17.14 1.93 -5.71
C ASP A 102 18.20 1.03 -5.03
N SER A 103 18.18 0.91 -3.70
CA SER A 103 19.17 0.14 -2.95
C SER A 103 18.69 -1.28 -2.60
N SER A 104 19.61 -2.10 -2.08
CA SER A 104 19.27 -3.41 -1.52
C SER A 104 18.28 -3.32 -0.36
N GLU A 105 18.26 -2.20 0.39
CA GLU A 105 17.30 -1.93 1.46
C GLU A 105 15.87 -1.85 0.92
N GLY A 106 15.65 -1.08 -0.16
CA GLY A 106 14.34 -1.00 -0.82
C GLY A 106 13.85 -2.36 -1.33
N ASN A 107 14.76 -3.17 -1.89
CA ASN A 107 14.43 -4.52 -2.33
C ASN A 107 14.07 -5.44 -1.14
N TYR A 108 14.83 -5.36 -0.05
CA TYR A 108 14.59 -6.14 1.17
C TYR A 108 13.26 -5.76 1.84
N LEU A 109 12.94 -4.46 1.93
CA LEU A 109 11.65 -3.98 2.44
C LEU A 109 10.49 -4.50 1.58
N HIS A 110 10.65 -4.49 0.25
CA HIS A 110 9.63 -5.03 -0.66
C HIS A 110 9.46 -6.56 -0.52
N TYR A 111 10.55 -7.28 -0.26
CA TYR A 111 10.51 -8.71 0.04
C TYR A 111 9.81 -9.02 1.37
N LEU A 112 10.16 -8.31 2.45
CA LEU A 112 9.50 -8.46 3.75
C LEU A 112 8.00 -8.24 3.63
N ASN A 113 7.63 -7.28 2.80
CA ASN A 113 6.27 -7.03 2.41
C ASN A 113 5.63 -8.30 1.78
N GLY A 114 6.26 -8.91 0.80
CA GLY A 114 5.79 -10.19 0.23
C GLY A 114 5.64 -11.33 1.23
N VAL A 115 6.58 -11.44 2.17
CA VAL A 115 6.52 -12.42 3.25
C VAL A 115 5.33 -12.18 4.18
N GLN A 116 4.93 -10.92 4.40
CA GLN A 116 3.71 -10.64 5.17
C GLN A 116 2.45 -11.02 4.39
N THR A 117 2.39 -10.71 3.10
CA THR A 117 1.26 -11.09 2.23
C THR A 117 1.10 -12.60 2.12
N SER A 118 2.19 -13.35 2.03
CA SER A 118 2.11 -14.83 1.93
C SER A 118 1.64 -15.51 3.22
N LYS A 119 1.66 -14.80 4.36
CA LYS A 119 1.17 -15.27 5.65
C LYS A 119 -0.31 -14.95 5.90
N LEU A 120 -0.98 -14.29 4.96
CA LEU A 120 -2.42 -14.02 5.08
C LEU A 120 -3.19 -15.34 5.18
N ASP A 121 -4.14 -15.36 6.11
CA ASP A 121 -5.06 -16.48 6.33
C ASP A 121 -6.51 -15.96 6.35
N PRO A 122 -7.36 -16.35 5.37
CA PRO A 122 -7.02 -17.18 4.22
C PRO A 122 -6.08 -16.44 3.25
N PRO A 123 -5.36 -17.19 2.39
CA PRO A 123 -4.58 -16.58 1.32
C PRO A 123 -5.47 -15.65 0.47
N HIS A 124 -4.94 -14.48 0.12
CA HIS A 124 -5.70 -13.52 -0.67
C HIS A 124 -5.93 -14.03 -2.11
N GLU A 125 -7.16 -13.94 -2.59
CA GLU A 125 -7.52 -14.41 -3.94
C GLU A 125 -7.42 -13.28 -4.97
N TRP A 126 -7.86 -12.09 -4.55
CA TRP A 126 -7.74 -10.84 -5.28
C TRP A 126 -7.38 -9.74 -4.28
N VAL A 127 -7.68 -8.52 -4.68
CA VAL A 127 -7.15 -7.29 -4.14
C VAL A 127 -8.07 -6.10 -4.50
N PRO A 128 -8.07 -5.01 -3.72
CA PRO A 128 -7.46 -4.88 -2.39
C PRO A 128 -7.93 -6.00 -1.46
N TRP A 129 -7.10 -6.37 -0.48
CA TRP A 129 -7.44 -7.40 0.50
C TRP A 129 -7.45 -6.74 1.88
N ILE A 130 -8.65 -6.48 2.41
CA ILE A 130 -8.85 -5.65 3.61
C ILE A 130 -9.17 -6.56 4.79
N LEU A 131 -8.45 -6.37 5.89
CA LEU A 131 -8.62 -7.08 7.15
C LEU A 131 -8.89 -6.07 8.26
N PHE A 132 -9.81 -6.41 9.16
CA PHE A 132 -10.02 -5.67 10.40
C PHE A 132 -9.50 -6.51 11.56
N ASN A 133 -8.68 -5.91 12.42
CA ASN A 133 -8.03 -6.62 13.54
C ASN A 133 -7.33 -7.92 13.11
N SER A 134 -6.63 -7.87 11.97
CA SER A 134 -5.92 -9.02 11.39
C SER A 134 -6.81 -10.22 11.03
N LYS A 135 -8.12 -10.02 10.90
CA LYS A 135 -9.08 -11.05 10.46
C LYS A 135 -9.70 -10.68 9.13
N TYR A 136 -9.80 -11.66 8.26
CA TYR A 136 -10.57 -11.54 7.02
C TYR A 136 -12.05 -11.78 7.29
N ASN A 137 -12.88 -10.88 6.78
CA ASN A 137 -14.32 -11.03 6.70
C ASN A 137 -14.76 -10.55 5.31
N LYS A 138 -15.48 -11.41 4.59
CA LYS A 138 -15.91 -11.16 3.21
C LYS A 138 -16.84 -9.94 3.11
N ASP A 139 -17.78 -9.81 4.04
CA ASP A 139 -18.77 -8.74 4.01
C ASP A 139 -18.13 -7.40 4.38
N ASP A 140 -17.27 -7.39 5.39
CA ASP A 140 -16.49 -6.22 5.78
C ASP A 140 -15.58 -5.76 4.64
N MET A 141 -14.90 -6.70 3.98
CA MET A 141 -14.02 -6.42 2.85
C MET A 141 -14.77 -5.89 1.63
N ALA A 142 -15.99 -6.39 1.36
CA ALA A 142 -16.85 -5.87 0.31
C ALA A 142 -17.32 -4.44 0.64
N LYS A 143 -17.85 -4.20 1.83
CA LYS A 143 -18.33 -2.88 2.27
C LYS A 143 -17.20 -1.86 2.35
N ALA A 144 -16.04 -2.24 2.90
CA ALA A 144 -14.92 -1.33 3.13
C ALA A 144 -14.26 -0.81 1.86
N GLN A 145 -14.53 -1.42 0.70
CA GLN A 145 -14.10 -0.87 -0.59
C GLN A 145 -14.92 0.35 -1.01
N ASP A 146 -16.19 0.40 -0.62
CA ASP A 146 -17.08 1.53 -0.89
C ASP A 146 -17.05 2.55 0.26
N ASP A 147 -17.15 2.06 1.50
CA ASP A 147 -17.14 2.88 2.72
C ASP A 147 -16.30 2.20 3.81
N LEU A 148 -15.01 2.50 3.78
CA LEU A 148 -14.04 2.05 4.76
C LEU A 148 -14.32 2.60 6.17
N VAL A 149 -14.87 3.81 6.25
CA VAL A 149 -15.04 4.51 7.53
C VAL A 149 -16.17 3.86 8.32
N SER A 150 -17.31 3.53 7.68
CA SER A 150 -18.40 2.85 8.39
C SER A 150 -17.96 1.51 8.98
N VAL A 151 -17.28 0.66 8.19
CA VAL A 151 -16.79 -0.63 8.69
C VAL A 151 -15.76 -0.44 9.80
N LEU A 152 -14.81 0.49 9.66
CA LEU A 152 -13.84 0.79 10.72
C LEU A 152 -14.54 1.20 12.03
N CYS A 153 -15.57 2.04 11.93
CA CYS A 153 -16.33 2.52 13.07
C CYS A 153 -17.12 1.42 13.78
N GLU A 154 -17.45 0.31 13.13
CA GLU A 154 -18.03 -0.87 13.80
C GLU A 154 -17.04 -1.51 14.79
N TYR A 155 -15.73 -1.40 14.53
CA TYR A 155 -14.66 -2.01 15.34
C TYR A 155 -14.05 -1.08 16.40
N LEU A 156 -14.41 0.20 16.41
CA LEU A 156 -13.92 1.15 17.42
C LEU A 156 -14.71 1.04 18.73
N ALA A 157 -13.99 1.13 19.85
CA ALA A 157 -14.62 1.28 21.17
C ALA A 157 -15.15 2.70 21.37
N ASP A 158 -16.14 2.85 22.25
CA ASP A 158 -16.66 4.15 22.63
C ASP A 158 -15.70 4.93 23.55
N PRO A 159 -15.68 6.28 23.47
CA PRO A 159 -16.43 7.11 22.53
C PRO A 159 -15.79 7.12 21.14
N LYS A 160 -16.62 6.89 20.10
CA LYS A 160 -16.15 6.91 18.71
C LYS A 160 -15.87 8.35 18.22
N PRO A 161 -14.93 8.53 17.27
CA PRO A 161 -14.71 9.81 16.60
C PRO A 161 -15.97 10.35 15.93
N ARG A 162 -16.02 11.67 15.68
CA ARG A 162 -17.19 12.35 15.09
C ARG A 162 -17.52 11.76 13.72
N GLU A 163 -16.49 11.45 12.96
CA GLU A 163 -16.52 10.86 11.62
C GLU A 163 -17.36 9.59 11.60
N CYS A 164 -17.43 8.82 12.69
CA CYS A 164 -18.29 7.62 12.77
C CYS A 164 -19.80 7.91 12.77
N ASN A 165 -20.20 9.17 12.88
CA ASN A 165 -21.61 9.59 12.84
C ASN A 165 -21.96 10.32 11.55
N GLU A 166 -21.02 10.41 10.61
CA GLU A 166 -21.24 11.01 9.28
C GLU A 166 -21.67 9.90 8.30
N ILE A 167 -22.55 10.24 7.35
CA ILE A 167 -22.94 9.36 6.25
C ILE A 167 -21.97 9.65 5.11
N PHE A 168 -21.22 8.64 4.66
CA PHE A 168 -20.23 8.74 3.58
C PHE A 168 -20.74 8.25 2.24
#